data_AF-A0A2V7G885-F1
#
_entry.id   AF-A0A2V7G885-F1
#
_cell.length_a   1.000
_cell.length_b   1.000
_cell.length_c   1.000
_cell.angle_alpha   90.00
_cell.angle_beta   90.00
_cell.angle_gamma   90.00
#
_symmetry.space_group_name_H-M   'P 1'
#
loop_
_entity.id
_entity.type
_entity.pdbx_description
1 polymer ?
#
loop_
_entity_poly.entity_id
_entity_poly.type
_entity_poly.pdbx_seq_one_letter_code
_entity_poly.pdbx_strand_id
1 'polypeptide(L)' 'MDLVTFGEAMVRLSPRAGERLDDARHCDVHVGGSELNVAVGAARLGLGAR' A
#
# COMPACT_ATOMS: atom_id res chain seq x y z
N MET A 1 -1.12 22.72 -2.88
CA MET A 1 -0.64 21.35 -3.12
C MET A 1 0.69 21.30 -2.42
N ASP A 2 0.77 20.41 -1.44
CA ASP A 2 1.75 20.55 -0.37
C ASP A 2 2.80 19.43 -0.47
N LEU A 3 2.46 18.33 -1.17
CA LEU A 3 3.33 17.19 -1.41
C LEU A 3 3.01 16.53 -2.76
N VAL A 4 4.06 16.26 -3.55
CA VAL A 4 4.01 15.39 -4.74
C VAL A 4 4.81 14.13 -4.41
N THR A 5 4.27 12.95 -4.70
CA THR A 5 5.06 11.72 -4.71
C THR A 5 5.09 11.13 -6.12
N PHE A 6 6.17 10.41 -6.46
CA PHE A 6 6.32 9.81 -7.78
C PHE A 6 6.98 8.45 -7.64
N GLY A 7 6.24 7.41 -8.01
CA GLY A 7 6.69 6.04 -7.90
C GLY A 7 5.63 5.06 -8.39
N GLU A 8 5.80 3.81 -8.00
CA GLU A 8 4.94 2.71 -8.43
C GLU A 8 3.92 2.36 -7.35
N ALA A 9 2.66 2.18 -7.76
CA ALA A 9 1.62 1.60 -6.94
C ALA A 9 1.50 0.12 -7.26
N MET A 10 1.37 -0.71 -6.22
CA MET A 10 1.22 -2.15 -6.37
C MET A 10 0.00 -2.65 -5.59
N VAL A 11 -0.56 -3.76 -6.03
CA VAL A 11 -1.48 -4.56 -5.22
C VAL A 11 -0.68 -5.64 -4.53
N ARG A 12 -0.67 -5.64 -3.20
CA ARG A 12 -0.01 -6.66 -2.39
C ARG A 12 -1.01 -7.74 -2.02
N LEU A 13 -0.72 -8.97 -2.44
CA LEU A 13 -1.43 -10.17 -2.02
C LEU A 13 -0.64 -10.82 -0.88
N SER A 14 -1.25 -10.93 0.30
CA SER A 14 -0.62 -11.55 1.46
C SER A 14 -1.40 -12.79 1.90
N PRO A 15 -0.77 -13.96 2.03
CA PRO A 15 -1.41 -15.10 2.69
C PRO A 15 -1.62 -14.80 4.18
N ARG A 16 -2.40 -15.64 4.87
CA ARG A 16 -2.58 -15.46 6.32
C ARG A 16 -1.27 -15.67 7.05
N ALA A 17 -1.13 -15.05 8.21
CA ALA A 17 0.07 -15.19 9.03
C ALA A 17 0.34 -16.67 9.34
N GLY A 18 1.57 -17.13 9.04
CA GLY A 18 1.99 -18.51 9.24
C GLY A 18 1.71 -19.45 8.06
N GLU A 19 0.96 -19.03 7.04
CA GLU A 19 0.78 -19.80 5.80
C GLU A 19 1.90 -19.51 4.80
N ARG A 20 2.34 -20.55 4.07
CA ARG A 20 3.22 -20.39 2.91
C ARG A 20 2.39 -19.93 1.71
N LEU A 21 3.01 -19.17 0.82
CA LEU A 21 2.31 -18.67 -0.37
C LEU A 21 1.81 -19.79 -1.29
N ASP A 22 2.56 -20.89 -1.42
CA ASP A 22 2.23 -22.02 -2.29
C ASP A 22 1.00 -22.83 -1.81
N ASP A 23 0.77 -22.83 -0.48
CA ASP A 23 -0.33 -23.54 0.17
C ASP A 23 -1.57 -22.65 0.36
N ALA A 24 -1.43 -21.33 0.13
CA ALA A 24 -2.46 -20.35 0.43
C ALA A 24 -3.63 -20.44 -0.55
N ARG A 25 -4.84 -20.66 -0.02
CA ARG A 25 -6.09 -20.70 -0.79
C ARG A 25 -6.74 -19.32 -0.93
N HIS A 26 -6.32 -18.38 -0.10
CA HIS A 26 -6.83 -17.01 -0.05
C HIS A 26 -5.69 -16.06 0.25
N CYS A 27 -5.77 -14.85 -0.29
CA CYS A 27 -4.84 -13.77 0.03
C CYS A 27 -5.64 -12.52 0.43
N ASP A 28 -5.17 -11.83 1.46
CA ASP A 28 -5.65 -10.50 1.81
C ASP A 28 -5.05 -9.49 0.83
N VAL A 29 -5.92 -8.66 0.26
CA VAL A 29 -5.56 -7.67 -0.74
C VAL A 29 -5.29 -6.34 -0.06
N HIS A 30 -4.11 -5.79 -0.31
CA HIS A 30 -3.70 -4.48 0.20
C HIS A 30 -3.16 -3.61 -0.93
N VAL A 31 -3.31 -2.31 -0.76
CA VAL A 31 -2.58 -1.33 -1.57
C VAL A 31 -1.15 -1.22 -1.03
N GLY A 32 -0.17 -1.22 -1.92
CA GLY A 32 1.25 -1.05 -1.63
C GLY A 32 1.89 -0.01 -2.55
N GLY A 33 3.14 0.33 -2.23
CA GLY A 33 3.90 1.40 -2.87
C GLY A 33 4.40 2.38 -1.82
N SER A 34 5.70 2.63 -1.78
CA SER A 34 6.32 3.48 -0.75
C SER A 34 5.79 4.91 -0.84
N GLU A 35 5.81 5.43 -2.06
CA GLU A 35 5.39 6.78 -2.43
C GLU A 35 3.90 6.98 -2.20
N LEU A 36 3.10 5.95 -2.46
CA LEU A 36 1.66 5.96 -2.21
C LEU A 36 1.35 5.94 -0.70
N ASN A 37 2.09 5.14 0.08
CA ASN A 37 1.93 5.12 1.54
C ASN A 37 2.25 6.49 2.17
N VAL A 38 3.30 7.16 1.68
CA VAL A 38 3.64 8.52 2.11
C VAL A 38 2.54 9.52 1.72
N ALA A 39 2.04 9.47 0.49
CA ALA A 39 0.96 10.35 0.04
C ALA A 39 -0.32 10.18 0.88
N VAL A 40 -0.75 8.94 1.15
CA VAL A 40 -1.93 8.65 1.98
C VAL A 40 -1.71 9.07 3.44
N GLY A 41 -0.51 8.83 3.99
CA GLY A 41 -0.16 9.29 5.34
C GLY A 41 -0.24 10.80 5.47
N ALA A 42 0.33 11.54 4.53
CA ALA A 42 0.26 13.00 4.48
C ALA A 42 -1.17 13.51 4.33
N ALA A 43 -1.97 12.89 3.46
CA ALA A 43 -3.38 13.23 3.29
C ALA A 43 -4.21 13.02 4.57
N ARG A 44 -3.95 11.94 5.31
CA ARG A 44 -4.58 11.67 6.62
C ARG A 44 -4.21 12.71 7.70
N LEU A 45 -3.10 13.41 7.53
CA LEU A 45 -2.66 14.50 8.39
C LEU A 45 -3.14 15.88 7.89
N GLY A 46 -3.97 15.93 6.86
CA GLY A 46 -4.60 17.17 6.35
C GLY A 46 -3.82 17.90 5.25
N LEU A 47 -2.74 17.31 4.74
CA LEU A 47 -2.00 17.88 3.61
C LEU A 47 -2.65 17.52 2.27
N GLY A 48 -2.63 18.46 1.33
CA GLY A 48 -2.99 18.17 -0.05
C GLY A 48 -1.86 17.40 -0.76
N ALA A 49 -1.96 16.08 -0.78
CA ALA A 49 -1.07 15.18 -1.51
C ALA A 49 -1.71 14.69 -2.83
N ARG A 50 -0.91 14.58 -3.90
CA ARG A 50 -1.29 13.92 -5.16
C ARG A 50 -0.18 13.02 -5.65
#